data_AF-A0A1G2G2C1-F1
#
_entry.id   AF-A0A1G2G2C1-F1
#
_cell.length_a   1.000
_cell.length_b   1.000
_cell.length_c   1.000
_cell.angle_alpha   90.00
_cell.angle_beta   90.00
_cell.angle_gamma   90.00
#
_symmetry.space_group_name_H-M   'P 1'
#
loop_
_entity.id
_entity.type
_entity.pdbx_description
1 polymer ?
#
loop_
_entity_poly.entity_id
_entity_poly.type
_entity_poly.pdbx_seq_one_letter_code
_entity_poly.pdbx_strand_id
1 'polypeptide(L)'
;MFKRRKEIAMDQHKPKWKIVERPGWFGEDRDVRIRSYDEKYGSGNWRIRHILGPRIMDFKEAVMLYEISYELHFLNPHTRYLWINLFKMASDVWTEDISDISSGTDYSVQRAKASHYEDMAVRCIMQKYGFKFKGERLIRIRADSQDVVGVALSSIHIPFVFPEFIEVPQPEILWWNRHKRSLEEFWHYNKVLQIRDDCLL
;
A
#
# COMPACT_ATOMS: atom_id res chain seq x y z
N MET A 1 48.49 24.18 -15.69
CA MET A 1 48.14 23.06 -16.60
C MET A 1 47.03 22.24 -15.95
N PHE A 2 45.77 22.68 -16.06
CA PHE A 2 44.62 22.00 -15.45
C PHE A 2 43.98 21.05 -16.48
N LYS A 3 44.05 19.74 -16.22
CA LYS A 3 43.37 18.72 -17.03
C LYS A 3 41.86 18.88 -16.84
N ARG A 4 41.15 19.23 -17.93
CA ARG A 4 39.68 19.18 -18.01
C ARG A 4 39.21 17.77 -17.63
N ARG A 5 38.34 17.67 -16.62
CA ARG A 5 37.57 16.45 -16.34
C ARG A 5 36.66 16.21 -17.55
N LYS A 6 36.77 15.01 -18.13
CA LYS A 6 35.84 14.51 -19.14
C LYS A 6 34.44 14.50 -18.53
N GLU A 7 33.51 15.19 -19.19
CA GLU A 7 32.08 14.99 -18.99
C GLU A 7 31.77 13.52 -19.26
N ILE A 8 31.28 12.82 -18.24
CA ILE A 8 30.70 11.49 -18.40
C ILE A 8 29.32 11.76 -19.01
N ALA A 9 29.15 11.42 -20.28
CA ALA A 9 27.85 11.37 -20.93
C ALA A 9 26.97 10.37 -20.17
N MET A 10 26.06 10.87 -19.34
CA MET A 10 25.04 10.07 -18.69
C MET A 10 23.79 9.99 -19.57
N ASP A 11 23.64 8.78 -20.10
CA ASP A 11 22.40 8.02 -20.20
C ASP A 11 21.49 8.26 -21.42
N GLN A 12 21.64 7.33 -22.37
CA GLN A 12 20.78 7.14 -23.52
C GLN A 12 19.43 6.56 -23.05
N HIS A 13 18.34 7.25 -23.40
CA HIS A 13 16.98 6.69 -23.52
C HIS A 13 16.48 5.84 -22.33
N LYS A 14 16.20 6.49 -21.18
CA LYS A 14 15.22 5.90 -20.26
C LYS A 14 13.88 5.76 -20.99
N PRO A 15 13.22 4.58 -20.94
CA PRO A 15 11.93 4.41 -21.58
C PRO A 15 10.95 5.44 -21.01
N LYS A 16 10.28 6.18 -21.89
CA LYS A 16 9.20 7.08 -21.48
C LYS A 16 8.00 6.23 -21.10
N TRP A 17 7.34 6.60 -20.01
CA TRP A 17 6.19 5.90 -19.47
C TRP A 17 4.98 6.83 -19.49
N LYS A 18 3.85 6.35 -20.01
CA LYS A 18 2.59 7.09 -20.05
C LYS A 18 1.58 6.46 -19.11
N ILE A 19 0.90 7.30 -18.33
CA ILE A 19 -0.28 6.90 -17.56
C ILE A 19 -1.44 6.68 -18.53
N VAL A 20 -2.05 5.50 -18.48
CA VAL A 20 -3.16 5.13 -19.38
C VAL A 20 -4.48 4.89 -18.67
N GLU A 21 -4.45 4.56 -17.37
CA GLU A 21 -5.67 4.40 -16.56
C GLU A 21 -5.38 4.53 -15.06
N ARG A 22 -6.46 4.67 -14.29
CA ARG A 22 -6.51 4.59 -12.82
C ARG A 22 -7.33 3.37 -12.42
N PRO A 23 -6.70 2.20 -12.23
CA PRO A 23 -7.45 0.95 -12.17
C PRO A 23 -8.12 0.70 -10.82
N GLY A 24 -7.85 1.51 -9.78
CA GLY A 24 -8.53 1.42 -8.50
C GLY A 24 -8.24 0.14 -7.71
N TRP A 25 -9.25 -0.38 -7.03
CA TRP A 25 -9.17 -1.62 -6.26
C TRP A 25 -9.04 -2.84 -7.19
N PHE A 26 -8.10 -3.74 -6.86
CA PHE A 26 -7.92 -5.01 -7.58
C PHE A 26 -8.66 -6.14 -6.87
N GLY A 27 -8.68 -6.13 -5.54
CA GLY A 27 -9.33 -7.15 -4.72
C GLY A 27 -8.88 -8.56 -5.08
N GLU A 28 -9.85 -9.47 -5.10
CA GLU A 28 -9.65 -10.87 -5.46
C GLU A 28 -9.28 -11.09 -6.94
N ASP A 29 -9.53 -10.09 -7.80
CA ASP A 29 -9.23 -10.14 -9.23
C ASP A 29 -7.79 -9.70 -9.55
N ARG A 30 -6.94 -9.51 -8.55
CA ARG A 30 -5.55 -9.04 -8.72
C ARG A 30 -4.80 -9.81 -9.80
N ASP A 31 -4.77 -11.14 -9.68
CA ASP A 31 -3.98 -11.97 -10.58
C ASP A 31 -4.59 -12.04 -11.98
N VAL A 32 -5.93 -11.91 -12.09
CA VAL A 32 -6.63 -11.81 -13.38
C VAL A 32 -6.23 -10.52 -14.09
N ARG A 33 -6.21 -9.39 -13.38
CA ARG A 33 -5.81 -8.10 -13.94
C ARG A 33 -4.35 -8.07 -14.36
N ILE A 34 -3.45 -8.62 -13.54
CA ILE A 34 -2.03 -8.73 -13.88
C ILE A 34 -1.86 -9.52 -15.18
N ARG A 35 -2.50 -10.69 -15.31
CA ARG A 35 -2.46 -11.47 -16.56
C ARG A 35 -3.02 -10.70 -17.75
N SER A 36 -4.15 -10.01 -17.57
CA SER A 36 -4.75 -9.21 -18.63
C SER A 36 -3.81 -8.08 -19.11
N TYR A 37 -3.06 -7.45 -18.20
CA TYR A 37 -2.07 -6.44 -18.60
C TYR A 37 -0.85 -7.06 -19.28
N ASP A 38 -0.38 -8.21 -18.82
CA ASP A 38 0.70 -8.96 -19.49
C ASP A 38 0.30 -9.35 -20.92
N GLU A 39 -0.93 -9.83 -21.12
CA GLU A 39 -1.48 -10.16 -22.44
C GLU A 39 -1.63 -8.92 -23.34
N LYS A 40 -2.10 -7.80 -22.77
CA LYS A 40 -2.41 -6.60 -23.53
C LYS A 40 -1.19 -5.75 -23.89
N TYR A 41 -0.22 -5.65 -22.98
CA TYR A 41 0.92 -4.73 -23.12
C TYR A 41 2.27 -5.45 -23.23
N GLY A 42 2.33 -6.74 -22.88
CA GLY A 42 3.56 -7.49 -22.74
C GLY A 42 4.18 -7.34 -21.35
N SER A 43 4.67 -8.44 -20.78
CA SER A 43 5.31 -8.42 -19.47
C SER A 43 6.55 -7.51 -19.47
N GLY A 44 6.68 -6.66 -18.45
CA GLY A 44 7.74 -5.65 -18.34
C GLY A 44 7.48 -4.35 -19.11
N ASN A 45 6.42 -4.29 -19.91
CA ASN A 45 6.03 -3.08 -20.65
C ASN A 45 4.93 -2.26 -19.98
N TRP A 46 4.43 -2.73 -18.84
CA TRP A 46 3.48 -2.04 -18.00
C TRP A 46 3.92 -2.09 -16.53
N ARG A 47 3.39 -1.18 -15.71
CA ARG A 47 3.65 -1.15 -14.27
C ARG A 47 2.57 -0.39 -13.51
N ILE A 48 2.29 -0.83 -12.28
CA ILE A 48 1.49 -0.05 -11.33
C ILE A 48 2.37 0.94 -10.59
N ARG A 49 1.89 2.16 -10.42
CA ARG A 49 2.50 3.23 -9.62
C ARG A 49 1.44 3.93 -8.78
N HIS A 50 1.88 4.75 -7.84
CA HIS A 50 0.99 5.66 -7.11
C HIS A 50 1.40 7.11 -7.35
N ILE A 51 0.44 8.01 -7.44
CA ILE A 51 0.70 9.45 -7.58
C ILE A 51 0.65 10.12 -6.21
N LEU A 52 1.52 11.09 -5.95
CA LEU A 52 1.43 11.99 -4.80
C LEU A 52 1.72 13.42 -5.30
N GLY A 53 0.67 14.18 -5.59
CA GLY A 53 0.78 15.48 -6.25
C GLY A 53 1.52 15.34 -7.60
N PRO A 54 2.63 16.07 -7.82
CA PRO A 54 3.37 15.98 -9.08
C PRO A 54 4.29 14.74 -9.17
N ARG A 55 4.43 13.95 -8.10
CA ARG A 55 5.35 12.81 -8.05
C ARG A 55 4.66 11.50 -8.43
N ILE A 56 5.39 10.65 -9.14
CA ILE A 56 5.01 9.25 -9.40
C ILE A 56 5.92 8.37 -8.55
N MET A 57 5.32 7.61 -7.65
CA MET A 57 5.98 6.75 -6.69
C MET A 57 5.98 5.31 -7.15
N ASP A 58 7.12 4.64 -6.95
CA ASP A 58 7.17 3.20 -7.04
C ASP A 58 6.45 2.51 -5.86
N PHE A 59 6.43 1.17 -5.89
CA PHE A 59 5.77 0.38 -4.86
C PHE A 59 6.38 0.61 -3.47
N LYS A 60 7.72 0.66 -3.38
CA LYS A 60 8.42 0.81 -2.10
C LYS A 60 8.16 2.18 -1.49
N GLU A 61 8.19 3.23 -2.32
CA GLU A 61 7.83 4.59 -1.89
C GLU A 61 6.37 4.65 -1.41
N ALA A 62 5.43 4.05 -2.13
CA ALA A 62 4.01 4.04 -1.75
C ALA A 62 3.75 3.27 -0.45
N VAL A 63 4.36 2.10 -0.28
CA VAL A 63 4.27 1.30 0.95
C VAL A 63 4.90 2.03 2.14
N MET A 64 5.98 2.78 1.95
CA MET A 64 6.56 3.58 3.02
C MET A 64 5.55 4.62 3.57
N LEU A 65 4.74 5.23 2.70
CA LEU A 65 3.67 6.13 3.16
C LEU A 65 2.56 5.36 3.90
N TYR A 66 2.29 4.13 3.49
CA TYR A 66 1.38 3.22 4.16
C TYR A 66 1.83 2.96 5.61
N GLU A 67 3.11 2.61 5.80
CA GLU A 67 3.71 2.43 7.12
C GLU A 67 3.70 3.71 7.95
N ILE A 68 4.07 4.86 7.36
CA ILE A 68 4.07 6.16 8.06
C ILE A 68 2.66 6.51 8.55
N SER A 69 1.63 6.25 7.76
CA SER A 69 0.24 6.44 8.17
C SER A 69 -0.12 5.63 9.42
N TYR A 70 0.24 4.34 9.44
CA TYR A 70 0.06 3.49 10.62
C TYR A 70 0.90 3.98 11.81
N GLU A 71 2.13 4.42 11.58
CA GLU A 71 3.01 4.95 12.62
C GLU A 71 2.42 6.20 13.28
N LEU A 72 1.93 7.15 12.49
CA LEU A 72 1.28 8.35 13.02
C LEU A 72 0.02 8.00 13.81
N HIS A 73 -0.76 7.01 13.34
CA HIS A 73 -1.91 6.50 14.07
C HIS A 73 -1.51 5.80 15.38
N PHE A 74 -0.35 5.13 15.44
CA PHE A 74 0.19 4.54 16.66
C PHE A 74 0.70 5.58 17.67
N LEU A 75 1.40 6.60 17.18
CA LEU A 75 2.00 7.65 18.00
C LEU A 75 0.95 8.63 18.55
N ASN A 76 -0.19 8.76 17.89
CA ASN A 76 -1.29 9.62 18.34
C ASN A 76 -1.84 9.15 19.70
N PRO A 77 -1.76 9.97 20.77
CA PRO A 77 -2.22 9.60 22.11
C PRO A 77 -3.70 9.18 22.17
N HIS A 78 -4.55 9.72 21.29
CA HIS A 78 -5.97 9.43 21.27
C HIS A 78 -6.31 8.05 20.71
N THR A 79 -5.40 7.42 19.95
CA THR A 79 -5.62 6.13 19.28
C THR A 79 -4.65 5.06 19.77
N ARG A 80 -3.57 5.46 20.47
CA ARG A 80 -2.54 4.56 21.00
C ARG A 80 -3.09 3.43 21.86
N TYR A 81 -4.20 3.64 22.56
CA TYR A 81 -4.82 2.60 23.38
C TYR A 81 -5.26 1.36 22.55
N LEU A 82 -5.69 1.56 21.30
CA LEU A 82 -6.07 0.47 20.38
C LEU A 82 -4.89 -0.47 20.13
N TRP A 83 -3.72 0.12 19.88
CA TRP A 83 -2.49 -0.62 19.64
C TRP A 83 -1.99 -1.35 20.87
N ILE A 84 -2.03 -0.70 22.04
CA ILE A 84 -1.65 -1.36 23.30
C ILE A 84 -2.59 -2.53 23.61
N ASN A 85 -3.89 -2.39 23.33
CA ASN A 85 -4.85 -3.47 23.47
C ASN A 85 -4.57 -4.60 22.48
N LEU A 86 -4.29 -4.27 21.21
CA LEU A 86 -3.89 -5.25 20.20
C LEU A 86 -2.70 -6.08 20.69
N PHE A 87 -1.61 -5.44 21.11
CA PHE A 87 -0.38 -6.14 21.51
C PHE A 87 -0.57 -7.02 22.75
N LYS A 88 -1.51 -6.68 23.63
CA LYS A 88 -1.85 -7.48 24.81
C LYS A 88 -2.73 -8.69 24.48
N MET A 89 -3.65 -8.54 23.53
CA MET A 89 -4.65 -9.56 23.20
C MET A 89 -4.21 -10.51 22.11
N ALA A 90 -3.46 -10.01 21.13
CA ALA A 90 -3.06 -10.77 19.97
C ALA A 90 -1.84 -11.66 20.25
N SER A 91 -1.85 -12.87 19.72
CA SER A 91 -0.68 -13.73 19.50
C SER A 91 0.00 -13.40 18.17
N ASP A 92 -0.77 -13.05 17.15
CA ASP A 92 -0.35 -12.46 15.88
C ASP A 92 -1.56 -11.79 15.20
N VAL A 93 -1.33 -11.17 14.04
CA VAL A 93 -2.34 -10.51 13.21
C VAL A 93 -2.37 -11.09 11.80
N TRP A 94 -3.48 -10.92 11.08
CA TRP A 94 -3.57 -11.28 9.67
C TRP A 94 -4.61 -10.38 8.98
N THR A 95 -4.56 -10.25 7.66
CA THR A 95 -5.57 -9.50 6.91
C THR A 95 -6.44 -10.45 6.10
N GLU A 96 -5.88 -11.07 5.05
CA GLU A 96 -6.67 -11.81 4.05
C GLU A 96 -6.74 -13.29 4.33
N ASP A 97 -5.58 -13.95 4.54
CA ASP A 97 -5.50 -15.36 4.88
C ASP A 97 -4.54 -15.57 6.05
N ILE A 98 -4.79 -16.57 6.91
CA ILE A 98 -3.93 -16.86 8.08
C ILE A 98 -2.51 -17.27 7.63
N SER A 99 -2.37 -17.87 6.46
CA SER A 99 -1.05 -18.25 5.91
C SER A 99 -0.15 -17.04 5.59
N ASP A 100 -0.73 -15.84 5.45
CA ASP A 100 -0.01 -14.59 5.20
C ASP A 100 0.86 -14.16 6.40
N ILE A 101 0.62 -14.72 7.59
CA ILE A 101 1.49 -14.51 8.77
C ILE A 101 2.97 -14.78 8.44
N SER A 102 3.22 -15.79 7.60
CA SER A 102 4.57 -16.18 7.19
C SER A 102 5.30 -15.14 6.33
N SER A 103 4.60 -14.15 5.77
CA SER A 103 5.21 -13.02 5.05
C SER A 103 5.98 -12.08 5.98
N GLY A 104 5.66 -12.07 7.29
CA GLY A 104 6.33 -11.21 8.27
C GLY A 104 6.18 -9.73 7.91
N THR A 105 7.28 -9.08 7.52
CA THR A 105 7.34 -7.67 7.08
C THR A 105 7.70 -7.53 5.59
N ASP A 106 7.71 -8.63 4.83
CA ASP A 106 8.06 -8.62 3.41
C ASP A 106 6.85 -8.38 2.51
N TYR A 107 6.67 -7.12 2.13
CA TYR A 107 5.61 -6.67 1.23
C TYR A 107 5.62 -7.29 -0.17
N SER A 108 6.69 -7.97 -0.58
CA SER A 108 6.76 -8.67 -1.86
C SER A 108 6.05 -10.03 -1.85
N VAL A 109 5.80 -10.59 -0.67
CA VAL A 109 5.13 -11.89 -0.52
C VAL A 109 3.63 -11.67 -0.42
N GLN A 110 2.88 -11.99 -1.49
CA GLN A 110 1.43 -11.80 -1.57
C GLN A 110 0.76 -13.10 -2.06
N ARG A 111 0.36 -13.98 -1.13
CA ARG A 111 -0.14 -15.33 -1.46
C ARG A 111 -1.66 -15.41 -1.54
N ALA A 112 -2.35 -14.67 -0.68
CA ALA A 112 -3.80 -14.56 -0.76
C ALA A 112 -4.25 -13.88 -2.07
N LYS A 113 -5.55 -14.02 -2.38
CA LYS A 113 -6.17 -13.44 -3.58
C LYS A 113 -6.06 -11.92 -3.63
N ALA A 114 -6.15 -11.28 -2.47
CA ALA A 114 -6.00 -9.85 -2.30
C ALA A 114 -4.70 -9.53 -1.56
N SER A 115 -4.31 -8.26 -1.58
CA SER A 115 -3.11 -7.81 -0.88
C SER A 115 -3.37 -7.62 0.62
N HIS A 116 -2.38 -7.95 1.45
CA HIS A 116 -2.48 -7.90 2.91
C HIS A 116 -1.46 -6.90 3.49
N TYR A 117 -1.67 -5.60 3.33
CA TYR A 117 -0.67 -4.61 3.76
C TYR A 117 -0.80 -4.19 5.22
N GLU A 118 -1.99 -4.33 5.81
CA GLU A 118 -2.30 -3.90 7.17
C GLU A 118 -1.55 -4.71 8.22
N ASP A 119 -1.57 -6.04 8.12
CA ASP A 119 -0.93 -6.93 9.10
C ASP A 119 0.61 -6.76 9.08
N MET A 120 1.21 -6.63 7.90
CA MET A 120 2.62 -6.31 7.74
C MET A 120 2.97 -4.92 8.31
N ALA A 121 2.14 -3.91 8.06
CA ALA A 121 2.35 -2.57 8.61
C ALA A 121 2.34 -2.59 10.15
N VAL A 122 1.40 -3.30 10.76
CA VAL A 122 1.35 -3.50 12.22
C VAL A 122 2.65 -4.14 12.72
N ARG A 123 3.15 -5.20 12.06
CA ARG A 123 4.42 -5.85 12.43
C ARG A 123 5.62 -4.92 12.29
N CYS A 124 5.68 -4.11 11.22
CA CYS A 124 6.72 -3.09 11.05
C CYS A 124 6.73 -2.09 12.22
N ILE A 125 5.57 -1.57 12.63
CA ILE A 125 5.47 -0.68 13.79
C ILE A 125 5.95 -1.38 15.07
N MET A 126 5.53 -2.62 15.29
CA MET A 126 5.96 -3.37 16.47
C MET A 126 7.47 -3.56 16.52
N GLN A 127 8.06 -4.00 15.40
CA GLN A 127 9.51 -4.19 15.29
C GLN A 127 10.26 -2.88 15.50
N LYS A 128 9.81 -1.79 14.88
CA LYS A 128 10.43 -0.46 14.96
C LYS A 128 10.46 0.08 16.40
N TYR A 129 9.41 -0.18 17.17
CA TYR A 129 9.26 0.34 18.54
C TYR A 129 9.54 -0.69 19.65
N GLY A 130 10.03 -1.88 19.30
CA GLY A 130 10.40 -2.91 20.27
C GLY A 130 9.21 -3.56 21.01
N PHE A 131 8.02 -3.56 20.40
CA PHE A 131 6.85 -4.26 20.93
C PHE A 131 6.83 -5.73 20.46
N LYS A 132 6.08 -6.54 21.21
CA LYS A 132 5.80 -7.95 20.89
C LYS A 132 4.34 -8.25 21.20
N PHE A 133 3.78 -9.19 20.46
CA PHE A 133 2.50 -9.81 20.79
C PHE A 133 2.67 -10.61 22.07
N LYS A 134 1.71 -10.48 22.99
CA LYS A 134 1.73 -11.13 24.31
C LYS A 134 0.45 -11.90 24.63
N GLY A 135 -0.54 -11.78 23.76
CA GLY A 135 -1.80 -12.48 23.94
C GLY A 135 -1.81 -13.82 23.23
N GLU A 136 -3.00 -14.39 23.15
CA GLU A 136 -3.20 -15.78 22.70
C GLU A 136 -4.06 -15.85 21.43
N ARG A 137 -4.69 -14.74 21.03
CA ARG A 137 -5.67 -14.70 19.95
C ARG A 137 -5.05 -14.27 18.63
N LEU A 138 -5.37 -14.95 17.54
CA LEU A 138 -5.12 -14.38 16.21
C LEU A 138 -6.19 -13.33 15.92
N ILE A 139 -5.76 -12.10 15.58
CA ILE A 139 -6.67 -10.98 15.32
C ILE A 139 -6.62 -10.60 13.85
N ARG A 140 -7.78 -10.57 13.18
CA ARG A 140 -7.89 -10.13 11.79
C ARG A 140 -7.96 -8.60 11.70
N ILE A 141 -7.07 -7.96 10.95
CA ILE A 141 -7.04 -6.51 10.73
C ILE A 141 -7.79 -6.18 9.44
N ARG A 142 -9.11 -6.02 9.53
CA ARG A 142 -10.00 -5.68 8.41
C ARG A 142 -11.29 -5.03 8.88
N ALA A 143 -11.91 -4.28 7.98
CA ALA A 143 -13.20 -3.63 8.17
C ALA A 143 -14.33 -4.61 8.56
N ASP A 144 -14.29 -5.84 8.04
CA ASP A 144 -15.26 -6.92 8.28
C ASP A 144 -14.81 -7.89 9.39
N SER A 145 -13.78 -7.54 10.16
CA SER A 145 -13.31 -8.35 11.28
C SER A 145 -14.36 -8.45 12.39
N GLN A 146 -14.38 -9.59 13.10
CA GLN A 146 -15.18 -9.75 14.32
C GLN A 146 -14.51 -9.08 15.54
N ASP A 147 -13.22 -8.79 15.45
CA ASP A 147 -12.46 -8.11 16.51
C ASP A 147 -12.58 -6.60 16.34
N VAL A 148 -13.14 -5.91 17.35
CA VAL A 148 -13.30 -4.44 17.34
C VAL A 148 -11.96 -3.72 17.11
N VAL A 149 -10.88 -4.22 17.71
CA VAL A 149 -9.52 -3.66 17.50
C VAL A 149 -9.04 -3.89 16.07
N GLY A 150 -9.35 -5.05 15.49
CA GLY A 150 -9.03 -5.37 14.11
C GLY A 150 -9.77 -4.49 13.11
N VAL A 151 -11.06 -4.24 13.35
CA VAL A 151 -11.86 -3.26 12.60
C VAL A 151 -11.25 -1.88 12.70
N ALA A 152 -10.97 -1.40 13.92
CA ALA A 152 -10.44 -0.06 14.17
C ALA A 152 -9.05 0.19 13.55
N LEU A 153 -8.28 -0.87 13.30
CA LEU A 153 -6.95 -0.79 12.67
C LEU A 153 -6.96 -1.16 11.18
N SER A 154 -8.12 -1.40 10.58
CA SER A 154 -8.27 -1.55 9.13
C SER A 154 -7.85 -0.28 8.40
N SER A 155 -7.28 -0.42 7.20
CA SER A 155 -6.77 0.70 6.40
C SER A 155 -7.84 1.74 6.01
N ILE A 156 -9.13 1.37 5.88
CA ILE A 156 -10.24 2.33 5.80
C ILE A 156 -10.29 3.33 6.97
N HIS A 157 -9.83 2.95 8.17
CA HIS A 157 -9.91 3.78 9.38
C HIS A 157 -8.61 4.52 9.68
N ILE A 158 -7.51 4.11 9.05
CA ILE A 158 -6.21 4.77 9.23
C ILE A 158 -6.17 6.02 8.36
N PRO A 159 -5.96 7.22 8.94
CA PRO A 159 -5.79 8.43 8.14
C PRO A 159 -4.56 8.34 7.24
N PHE A 160 -4.69 8.79 5.99
CA PHE A 160 -3.52 8.96 5.14
C PHE A 160 -2.65 10.11 5.66
N VAL A 161 -1.32 9.97 5.62
CA VAL A 161 -0.38 10.97 6.13
C VAL A 161 -0.46 12.31 5.39
N PHE A 162 -0.82 12.30 4.11
CA PHE A 162 -0.96 13.50 3.29
C PHE A 162 -2.36 13.56 2.62
N PRO A 163 -3.42 13.73 3.41
CA PRO A 163 -4.80 13.54 2.96
C PRO A 163 -5.23 14.48 1.82
N GLU A 164 -4.59 15.64 1.70
CA GLU A 164 -4.79 16.62 0.64
C GLU A 164 -4.35 16.15 -0.75
N PHE A 165 -3.54 15.09 -0.84
CA PHE A 165 -3.08 14.53 -2.11
C PHE A 165 -3.90 13.34 -2.60
N ILE A 166 -5.01 12.99 -1.95
CA ILE A 166 -5.87 11.91 -2.41
C ILE A 166 -6.66 12.38 -3.65
N GLU A 167 -6.43 11.72 -4.78
CA GLU A 167 -6.99 12.06 -6.09
C GLU A 167 -8.40 11.46 -6.24
N VAL A 168 -9.42 12.01 -5.60
CA VAL A 168 -10.80 11.46 -5.68
C VAL A 168 -11.37 11.69 -7.09
N PRO A 169 -11.54 10.64 -7.93
CA PRO A 169 -11.88 10.84 -9.35
C PRO A 169 -13.31 11.36 -9.52
N GLN A 170 -14.25 10.92 -8.68
CA GLN A 170 -15.63 11.43 -8.57
C GLN A 170 -16.22 11.11 -7.18
N PRO A 171 -16.79 12.07 -6.43
CA PRO A 171 -17.33 11.85 -5.09
C PRO A 171 -18.57 10.93 -5.03
N GLU A 172 -19.13 10.55 -6.17
CA GLU A 172 -20.37 9.76 -6.28
C GLU A 172 -20.11 8.24 -6.33
N ILE A 173 -18.85 7.82 -6.57
CA ILE A 173 -18.40 6.42 -6.60
C ILE A 173 -17.92 5.99 -5.19
N LEU A 174 -18.61 6.42 -4.14
CA LEU A 174 -18.23 6.23 -2.73
C LEU A 174 -19.11 5.22 -1.98
N TRP A 175 -19.78 4.29 -2.66
CA TRP A 175 -20.76 3.43 -1.97
C TRP A 175 -20.13 2.48 -0.93
N TRP A 176 -18.85 2.11 -1.08
CA TRP A 176 -18.17 1.19 -0.17
C TRP A 176 -17.26 1.87 0.86
N ASN A 177 -16.82 3.13 0.64
CA ASN A 177 -15.89 3.81 1.55
C ASN A 177 -16.51 5.08 2.13
N ARG A 178 -16.99 4.98 3.38
CA ARG A 178 -17.52 6.13 4.15
C ARG A 178 -16.43 6.95 4.82
N HIS A 179 -15.18 6.46 4.82
CA HIS A 179 -14.05 7.06 5.53
C HIS A 179 -13.18 7.87 4.57
N LYS A 180 -13.58 9.13 4.43
CA LYS A 180 -12.84 10.13 3.65
C LYS A 180 -11.45 10.36 4.25
N ARG A 181 -10.48 10.55 3.38
CA ARG A 181 -9.06 10.79 3.64
C ARG A 181 -8.33 9.62 4.30
N SER A 182 -8.80 8.40 4.04
CA SER A 182 -8.18 7.19 4.57
C SER A 182 -6.98 6.73 3.73
N LEU A 183 -6.15 5.91 4.36
CA LEU A 183 -5.02 5.26 3.71
C LEU A 183 -5.48 4.35 2.56
N GLU A 184 -6.62 3.67 2.72
CA GLU A 184 -7.21 2.84 1.67
C GLU A 184 -7.64 3.66 0.45
N GLU A 185 -8.22 4.85 0.65
CA GLU A 185 -8.54 5.75 -0.46
C GLU A 185 -7.29 6.17 -1.23
N PHE A 186 -6.22 6.57 -0.53
CA PHE A 186 -4.95 6.85 -1.19
C PHE A 186 -4.47 5.64 -2.02
N TRP A 187 -4.47 4.45 -1.42
CA TRP A 187 -3.98 3.24 -2.07
C TRP A 187 -4.76 2.85 -3.33
N HIS A 188 -6.03 3.23 -3.43
CA HIS A 188 -6.87 2.92 -4.57
C HIS A 188 -6.94 4.05 -5.59
N TYR A 189 -7.17 5.28 -5.15
CA TYR A 189 -7.42 6.42 -6.05
C TYR A 189 -6.17 6.99 -6.67
N ASN A 190 -5.05 6.91 -5.96
CA ASN A 190 -3.78 7.38 -6.47
C ASN A 190 -3.06 6.33 -7.30
N LYS A 191 -3.59 5.10 -7.38
CA LYS A 191 -3.05 4.02 -8.20
C LYS A 191 -3.24 4.31 -9.69
N VAL A 192 -2.17 4.20 -10.44
CA VAL A 192 -2.15 4.36 -11.90
C VAL A 192 -1.46 3.19 -12.58
N LEU A 193 -1.97 2.85 -13.77
CA LEU A 193 -1.25 2.00 -14.72
C LEU A 193 -0.41 2.88 -15.64
N GLN A 194 0.88 2.56 -15.73
CA GLN A 194 1.76 3.10 -16.75
C GLN A 194 2.15 2.03 -17.75
N ILE A 195 2.22 2.41 -19.02
CA ILE A 195 2.81 1.59 -20.10
C ILE A 195 4.01 2.31 -20.69
N ARG A 196 4.93 1.58 -21.31
CA ARG A 196 6.02 2.22 -22.05
C ARG A 196 5.48 2.86 -23.33
N ASP A 197 5.99 4.04 -23.67
CA ASP A 197 5.55 4.81 -24.85
C ASP A 197 5.76 4.05 -26.16
N ASP A 198 6.77 3.17 -26.23
CA ASP A 198 7.09 2.36 -27.40
C ASP A 198 6.17 1.13 -27.59
N CYS A 199 5.24 0.90 -26.65
CA CYS A 199 4.24 -0.17 -26.74
C CYS A 199 2.91 0.29 -27.33
N LEU A 200 2.80 1.59 -27.68
CA LEU A 200 1.70 2.13 -28.47
C LEU A 200 2.07 2.07 -29.96
N LEU A 201 2.05 0.86 -30.53
CA LEU A 201 2.17 0.62 -31.97
C LEU A 201 0.92 -0.09 -32.48
#